data_AF-A0A7U5XWI8-F1
#
_entry.id   AF-A0A7U5XWI8-F1
#
_cell.length_a   1.000
_cell.length_b   1.000
_cell.length_c   1.000
_cell.angle_alpha   90.00
_cell.angle_beta   90.00
_cell.angle_gamma   90.00
#
_symmetry.space_group_name_H-M   'P 1'
#
loop_
_entity.id
_entity.type
_entity.pdbx_description
1 polymer ?
#
loop_
_entity_poly.entity_id
_entity_poly.type
_entity_poly.pdbx_seq_one_letter_code
_entity_poly.pdbx_strand_id
1 'polypeptide(L)'
;MRIELVTEGGFAAMPGLQRPFVLDCGSLPAAQAAECERLARALATAPPAAAAPAALRDGRRYRLAFVLDERPHVVAATDQAMSAEFDQLVQLVRQYGHRAD
;
A
#
# COMPACT_ATOMS: atom_id res chain seq x y z
N MET A 1 -3.92 -11.33 7.59
CA MET A 1 -2.96 -10.19 7.49
C MET A 1 -3.71 -9.02 6.87
N ARG A 2 -3.69 -7.84 7.49
CA ARG A 2 -4.42 -6.65 7.00
C ARG A 2 -3.48 -5.65 6.36
N ILE A 3 -3.89 -5.10 5.22
CA ILE A 3 -3.16 -4.10 4.44
C ILE A 3 -4.04 -2.88 4.24
N GLU A 4 -3.48 -1.71 4.53
CA GLU A 4 -4.13 -0.42 4.37
C GLU A 4 -3.38 0.41 3.34
N LEU A 5 -4.07 0.83 2.29
CA LEU A 5 -3.56 1.66 1.22
C LEU A 5 -4.16 3.06 1.32
N VAL A 6 -3.30 4.04 1.53
CA VAL A 6 -3.65 5.46 1.41
C VAL A 6 -3.07 5.97 0.10
N THR A 7 -3.90 6.64 -0.70
CA THR A 7 -3.43 7.38 -1.89
C THR A 7 -3.39 8.87 -1.54
N GLU A 8 -2.23 9.48 -1.62
CA GLU A 8 -2.00 10.90 -1.38
C GLU A 8 -1.74 11.60 -2.72
N GLY A 9 -2.68 12.42 -3.17
CA GLY A 9 -2.55 13.18 -4.42
C GLY A 9 -3.78 14.03 -4.75
N GLY A 10 -3.53 15.22 -5.31
CA GLY A 10 -4.56 16.21 -5.67
C GLY A 10 -4.96 17.14 -4.51
N PHE A 11 -5.74 18.19 -4.83
CA PHE A 11 -6.26 19.22 -3.89
C PHE A 11 -6.98 18.67 -2.63
N ALA A 12 -7.20 17.35 -2.55
CA ALA A 12 -7.80 16.64 -1.42
C ALA A 12 -6.79 16.07 -0.42
N ALA A 13 -5.55 16.58 -0.37
CA ALA A 13 -4.56 16.26 0.68
C ALA A 13 -4.92 16.89 2.05
N MET A 14 -6.22 16.96 2.38
CA MET A 14 -6.68 17.31 3.71
C MET A 14 -6.57 16.07 4.62
N PRO A 15 -5.85 16.17 5.76
CA PRO A 15 -5.86 15.12 6.77
C PRO A 15 -7.30 14.84 7.20
N GLY A 16 -7.75 13.59 7.09
CA GLY A 16 -9.10 13.15 7.50
C GLY A 16 -10.13 12.99 6.39
N LEU A 17 -9.85 13.36 5.13
CA LEU A 17 -10.79 13.14 4.00
C LEU A 17 -10.43 11.94 3.11
N GLN A 18 -9.20 11.45 3.20
CA GLN A 18 -8.73 10.32 2.40
C GLN A 18 -9.20 9.01 3.04
N ARG A 19 -10.17 8.34 2.42
CA ARG A 19 -10.62 7.00 2.83
C ARG A 19 -9.58 5.96 2.41
N PRO A 20 -8.87 5.32 3.35
CA PRO A 20 -7.93 4.26 3.01
C PRO A 20 -8.68 3.07 2.39
N PHE A 21 -8.04 2.39 1.45
CA PHE A 21 -8.47 1.06 1.05
C PHE A 21 -7.93 0.06 2.04
N VAL A 22 -8.78 -0.84 2.48
CA VAL A 22 -8.44 -1.89 3.43
C VAL A 22 -8.65 -3.22 2.75
N LEU A 23 -7.62 -4.05 2.79
CA LEU A 23 -7.64 -5.43 2.34
C LEU A 23 -7.31 -6.34 3.52
N ASP A 24 -8.15 -7.34 3.76
CA ASP A 24 -7.76 -8.48 4.58
C ASP A 24 -7.32 -9.63 3.67
N CYS A 25 -6.04 -9.99 3.72
CA CYS A 25 -5.52 -11.08 2.92
C CYS A 25 -6.03 -12.45 3.41
N GLY A 26 -6.60 -12.53 4.63
CA GLY A 26 -7.27 -13.74 5.11
C GLY A 26 -8.64 -13.99 4.46
N SER A 27 -9.28 -12.96 3.87
CA SER A 27 -10.55 -13.10 3.16
C SER A 27 -10.38 -13.40 1.66
N LEU A 28 -9.15 -13.48 1.18
CA LEU A 28 -8.83 -13.78 -0.22
C LEU A 28 -8.86 -15.29 -0.50
N PRO A 29 -9.07 -15.71 -1.75
CA PRO A 29 -8.83 -17.10 -2.13
C PRO A 29 -7.35 -17.46 -1.94
N ALA A 30 -7.08 -18.74 -1.66
CA ALA A 30 -5.76 -19.22 -1.21
C ALA A 30 -4.58 -18.80 -2.10
N ALA A 31 -4.78 -18.76 -3.42
CA ALA A 31 -3.75 -18.31 -4.37
C ALA A 31 -3.40 -16.82 -4.20
N GLN A 32 -4.41 -15.96 -4.04
CA GLN A 32 -4.23 -14.52 -3.85
C GLN A 32 -3.76 -14.18 -2.42
N ALA A 33 -4.17 -14.96 -1.42
CA ALA A 33 -3.66 -14.82 -0.06
C ALA A 33 -2.14 -15.07 -0.01
N ALA A 34 -1.68 -16.18 -0.63
CA ALA A 34 -0.26 -16.49 -0.73
C ALA A 34 0.53 -15.42 -1.51
N GLU A 35 -0.05 -14.91 -2.61
CA GLU A 35 0.52 -13.81 -3.38
C GLU A 35 0.66 -12.53 -2.53
N CYS A 36 -0.41 -12.16 -1.82
CA CYS A 36 -0.41 -11.01 -0.92
C CYS A 36 0.69 -11.12 0.15
N GLU A 37 0.80 -12.27 0.81
CA GLU A 37 1.85 -12.51 1.81
C GLU A 37 3.26 -12.45 1.22
N ARG A 38 3.46 -13.01 0.02
CA ARG A 38 4.76 -12.95 -0.68
C ARG A 38 5.16 -11.51 -0.98
N LEU A 39 4.24 -10.71 -1.51
CA LEU A 39 4.46 -9.30 -1.83
C LEU A 39 4.73 -8.47 -0.57
N ALA A 40 3.92 -8.65 0.49
CA ALA A 40 4.12 -7.97 1.76
C ALA A 40 5.48 -8.30 2.38
N ARG A 41 5.91 -9.57 2.33
CA ARG A 41 7.23 -9.98 2.81
C ARG A 41 8.36 -9.39 1.98
N ALA A 42 8.24 -9.37 0.65
CA ALA A 42 9.23 -8.74 -0.22
C ALA A 42 9.41 -7.25 0.13
N LEU A 43 8.30 -6.53 0.32
CA LEU A 43 8.31 -5.11 0.71
C LEU A 43 8.85 -4.88 2.12
N ALA A 44 8.61 -5.80 3.06
CA ALA A 44 9.15 -5.72 4.41
C ALA A 44 10.68 -5.94 4.46
N THR A 45 11.22 -6.76 3.55
CA THR A 45 12.66 -7.01 3.42
C THR A 45 13.39 -5.99 2.55
N ALA A 46 12.66 -5.29 1.68
CA ALA A 46 13.24 -4.26 0.84
C ALA A 46 13.78 -3.12 1.71
N PRO A 47 14.94 -2.53 1.34
CA PRO A 47 15.43 -1.35 2.04
C PRO A 47 14.35 -0.26 1.97
N PRO A 48 14.12 0.50 3.07
CA PRO A 48 13.11 1.55 3.07
C PRO A 48 13.40 2.50 1.91
N ALA A 49 12.44 2.61 0.99
CA ALA A 49 12.54 3.56 -0.10
C ALA A 49 12.76 4.94 0.52
N ALA A 50 13.90 5.58 0.20
CA ALA A 50 14.26 6.88 0.72
C ALA A 50 13.05 7.81 0.57
N ALA A 51 12.65 8.47 1.66
CA ALA A 51 11.45 9.29 1.70
C ALA A 51 11.42 10.23 0.48
N ALA A 52 10.57 9.91 -0.50
CA ALA A 52 10.49 10.70 -1.71
C ALA A 52 10.19 12.16 -1.33
N PRO A 53 10.92 13.14 -1.89
CA PRO A 53 10.82 14.54 -1.50
C PRO A 53 9.38 15.02 -1.57
N ALA A 54 9.01 15.86 -0.60
CA ALA A 54 7.68 16.41 -0.49
C ALA A 54 7.30 17.14 -1.80
N ALA A 55 6.11 16.78 -2.32
CA ALA A 55 5.43 17.43 -3.44
C ALA A 55 6.14 17.38 -4.81
N LEU A 56 6.06 16.23 -5.48
CA LEU A 56 6.01 16.24 -6.95
C LEU A 56 4.61 16.75 -7.35
N ARG A 57 4.59 17.91 -8.01
CA ARG A 57 3.38 18.71 -8.34
C ARG A 57 2.27 17.92 -9.05
N ASP A 58 2.63 16.84 -9.73
CA ASP A 58 1.72 16.00 -10.53
C ASP A 58 1.77 14.50 -10.19
N GLY A 59 2.55 14.10 -9.18
CA GLY A 59 2.76 12.67 -8.84
C GLY A 59 1.77 12.15 -7.79
N ARG A 60 1.22 10.95 -7.99
CA ARG A 60 0.45 10.26 -6.94
C ARG A 60 1.40 9.55 -5.99
N ARG A 61 1.25 9.82 -4.70
CA ARG A 61 1.96 9.10 -3.64
C ARG A 61 1.03 8.03 -3.07
N TYR A 62 1.57 6.86 -2.78
CA TYR A 62 0.87 5.76 -2.17
C TYR A 62 1.59 5.38 -0.88
N ARG A 63 0.83 5.08 0.16
CA ARG A 63 1.33 4.56 1.43
C ARG A 63 0.61 3.24 1.71
N LEU A 64 1.38 2.18 1.89
CA LEU A 64 0.90 0.88 2.33
C LEU A 64 1.33 0.67 3.78
N ALA A 65 0.38 0.33 4.65
CA ALA A 65 0.63 -0.06 6.02
C ALA A 65 0.10 -1.49 6.23
N PHE A 66 0.91 -2.36 6.80
CA PHE A 66 0.53 -3.75 7.06
C PHE A 66 1.28 -4.31 8.26
N VAL A 67 0.75 -5.37 8.87
CA VAL A 67 1.40 -6.08 9.97
C VAL A 67 1.87 -7.44 9.45
N LEU A 68 3.18 -7.66 9.49
CA LEU A 68 3.81 -8.92 9.11
C LEU A 68 4.62 -9.44 10.30
N ASP A 69 4.48 -10.71 10.66
CA ASP A 69 5.20 -11.32 11.79
C ASP A 69 5.07 -10.49 13.09
N GLU A 70 3.85 -10.01 13.39
CA GLU A 70 3.52 -9.12 14.52
C GLU A 70 4.19 -7.73 14.51
N ARG A 71 4.90 -7.39 13.44
CA ARG A 71 5.58 -6.10 13.29
C ARG A 71 4.84 -5.20 12.30
N PRO A 72 4.57 -3.93 12.67
CA PRO A 72 4.02 -2.98 11.73
C PRO A 72 5.08 -2.56 10.71
N HIS A 73 4.72 -2.61 9.44
CA HIS A 73 5.50 -2.15 8.31
C HIS A 73 4.73 -1.05 7.58
N VAL A 74 5.43 0.04 7.26
CA VAL A 74 4.89 1.14 6.47
C VAL A 74 5.86 1.42 5.34
N VAL A 75 5.37 1.27 4.12
CA VAL A 75 6.14 1.55 2.89
C VAL A 75 5.39 2.59 2.07
N ALA A 76 6.14 3.52 1.46
CA ALA A 76 5.57 4.56 0.64
C ALA A 76 6.35 4.70 -0.65
N ALA A 77 5.63 4.88 -1.75
CA ALA A 77 6.21 5.07 -3.06
C ALA A 77 5.35 6.02 -3.90
N THR A 78 5.95 6.66 -4.89
CA THR A 78 5.23 7.40 -5.92
C THR A 78 4.99 6.51 -7.14
N ASP A 79 4.00 6.82 -7.96
CA ASP A 79 3.80 6.18 -9.28
C ASP A 79 5.08 6.10 -10.13
N GLN A 80 5.97 7.08 -10.02
CA GLN A 80 7.25 7.12 -10.74
C GLN A 80 8.40 6.34 -10.09
N ALA A 81 8.28 5.96 -8.82
CA ALA A 81 9.38 5.36 -8.05
C ALA A 81 8.99 4.06 -7.30
N MET A 82 7.82 3.49 -7.60
CA MET A 82 7.37 2.23 -7.00
C MET A 82 8.04 1.02 -7.65
N SER A 83 8.33 -0.01 -6.84
CA SER A 83 8.77 -1.30 -7.35
C SER A 83 7.60 -2.08 -7.94
N ALA A 84 7.90 -3.13 -8.73
CA ALA A 84 6.88 -3.99 -9.31
C ALA A 84 6.02 -4.67 -8.23
N GLU A 85 6.63 -5.07 -7.12
CA GLU A 85 5.95 -5.69 -5.99
C GLU A 85 4.98 -4.71 -5.30
N PHE A 86 5.39 -3.44 -5.20
CA PHE A 86 4.54 -2.40 -4.64
C PHE A 86 3.31 -2.17 -5.53
N ASP A 87 3.51 -2.04 -6.85
CA ASP A 87 2.39 -1.87 -7.80
C ASP A 87 1.43 -3.06 -7.76
N GLN A 88 1.95 -4.29 -7.78
CA GLN A 88 1.13 -5.50 -7.67
C GLN A 88 0.29 -5.52 -6.39
N LEU A 89 0.86 -5.12 -5.25
CA LEU A 89 0.13 -5.08 -3.99
C LEU A 89 -0.94 -3.98 -4.00
N VAL A 90 -0.66 -2.81 -4.60
CA VAL A 90 -1.64 -1.75 -4.80
C VAL A 90 -2.81 -2.23 -5.66
N GLN A 91 -2.55 -2.95 -6.76
CA GLN A 91 -3.61 -3.51 -7.60
C GLN A 91 -4.46 -4.51 -6.83
N LEU A 92 -3.83 -5.38 -6.04
CA LEU A 92 -4.52 -6.40 -5.24
C LEU A 92 -5.44 -5.76 -4.19
N VAL A 93 -4.96 -4.72 -3.50
CA VAL A 93 -5.76 -3.93 -2.56
C VAL A 93 -6.90 -3.17 -3.27
N ARG A 94 -6.71 -2.69 -4.50
CA ARG A 94 -7.78 -2.03 -5.27
C ARG A 94 -8.83 -3.00 -5.79
N GLN A 95 -8.42 -4.23 -6.12
CA GLN A 95 -9.29 -5.25 -6.68
C GLN A 95 -10.15 -5.93 -5.60
N TYR A 96 -9.56 -6.22 -4.45
CA TYR A 96 -10.20 -7.00 -3.38
C TYR A 96 -10.42 -6.22 -2.10
N GLY A 97 -9.77 -5.08 -1.94
CA GLY A 97 -9.97 -4.22 -0.78
C GLY A 97 -11.21 -3.35 -0.93
N HIS A 98 -11.70 -2.88 0.21
CA HIS A 98 -12.84 -2.00 0.31
C HIS A 98 -12.38 -0.64 0.83
N ARG A 99 -13.07 0.44 0.44
CA ARG A 99 -12.82 1.74 1.08
C ARG A 99 -13.32 1.66 2.52
N ALA A 100 -12.50 2.09 3.47
CA ALA A 100 -12.96 2.32 4.83
C ALA A 100 -14.08 3.38 4.81
N ASP A 101 -15.22 3.05 5.42
CA ASP A 101 -16.38 3.94 5.54
C ASP A 101 -16.11 5.13 6.48
#